data_AF-A0A7S3S4W6-F1
#
_entry.id   AF-A0A7S3S4W6-F1
#
_cell.length_a   1.000
_cell.length_b   1.000
_cell.length_c   1.000
_cell.angle_alpha   90.00
_cell.angle_beta   90.00
_cell.angle_gamma   90.00
#
_symmetry.space_group_name_H-M   'P 1'
#
loop_
_entity.id
_entity.type
_entity.pdbx_description
1 polymer ?
#
loop_
_entity_poly.entity_id
_entity_poly.type
_entity_poly.pdbx_seq_one_letter_code
_entity_poly.pdbx_strand_id
1 'polypeptide(L)'
;AEALLAEEEAEKEERARGSKKGKKKKKKSGGGEAHNAAPGPSATAALPPPTPPPAPSPPPANAAAIAAADEALQQAVAAGLYDELARALEVYSSIASPAVLAEARRARDKLISPPSDAAPPPLQQQQQAQQQAAQQQ
;
A
#
# COMPACT_ATOMS: atom_id res chain seq x y z
N ALA A 1 28.16 0.33 -21.57
CA ALA A 1 28.07 0.73 -20.16
C ALA A 1 28.18 2.24 -20.14
N GLU A 2 27.08 2.98 -20.02
CA GLU A 2 27.06 4.46 -20.03
C GLU A 2 25.64 5.01 -19.72
N ALA A 3 25.10 4.73 -18.52
CA ALA A 3 23.79 5.27 -18.12
C ALA A 3 23.62 5.43 -16.60
N LEU A 4 24.68 5.83 -15.88
CA LEU A 4 24.66 6.06 -14.43
C LEU A 4 25.26 7.44 -14.07
N LEU A 5 24.59 8.54 -14.41
CA LEU A 5 25.07 9.90 -14.10
C LEU A 5 23.95 10.94 -13.90
N ALA A 6 22.88 10.58 -13.18
CA ALA A 6 21.78 11.53 -12.89
C ALA A 6 21.22 11.41 -11.46
N GLU A 7 22.09 11.24 -10.46
CA GLU A 7 21.82 11.70 -9.09
C GLU A 7 22.34 13.14 -8.93
N GLU A 8 21.72 13.92 -8.04
CA GLU A 8 22.21 15.18 -7.43
C GLU A 8 21.82 16.53 -8.09
N GLU A 9 20.75 17.17 -7.61
CA GLU A 9 20.66 18.60 -7.19
C GLU A 9 19.20 19.03 -7.01
N ALA A 10 18.73 19.12 -5.75
CA ALA A 10 17.77 20.12 -5.25
C ALA A 10 17.30 19.78 -3.83
N GLU A 11 18.28 19.63 -2.93
CA GLU A 11 18.10 19.97 -1.53
C GLU A 11 17.98 21.51 -1.46
N LYS A 12 16.79 22.06 -1.16
CA LYS A 12 16.64 23.40 -0.55
C LYS A 12 15.21 23.72 -0.13
N GLU A 13 15.13 24.43 1.01
CA GLU A 13 13.98 25.23 1.48
C GLU A 13 12.76 24.41 1.94
N GLU A 14 12.14 24.60 3.11
CA GLU A 14 12.09 25.77 3.97
C GLU A 14 11.50 25.33 5.32
N ARG A 15 12.32 25.39 6.38
CA ARG A 15 11.84 25.57 7.76
C ARG A 15 11.23 26.97 7.86
N ALA A 16 9.94 27.09 8.18
CA ALA A 16 9.33 28.13 9.02
C ALA A 16 7.82 28.12 8.78
N ARG A 17 6.96 27.82 9.76
CA ARG A 17 6.24 28.81 10.61
C ARG A 17 5.29 27.94 11.47
N GLY A 18 5.27 27.91 12.80
CA GLY A 18 5.48 29.01 13.74
C GLY A 18 4.20 29.82 13.86
N SER A 19 3.31 29.48 14.80
CA SER A 19 2.36 30.44 15.41
C SER A 19 1.68 29.90 16.67
N LYS A 20 2.31 30.19 17.81
CA LYS A 20 1.66 30.35 19.13
C LYS A 20 0.74 31.58 19.06
N LYS A 21 -0.50 31.49 19.54
CA LYS A 21 -1.28 32.69 19.92
C LYS A 21 -2.09 32.42 21.18
N GLY A 22 -1.55 32.90 22.30
CA GLY A 22 -2.25 32.94 23.57
C GLY A 22 -3.39 33.96 23.56
N LYS A 23 -4.36 33.78 24.45
CA LYS A 23 -5.24 34.86 24.89
C LYS A 23 -5.58 34.72 26.37
N LYS A 24 -4.88 35.51 27.16
CA LYS A 24 -5.12 35.81 28.58
C LYS A 24 -6.30 36.79 28.69
N LYS A 25 -7.32 36.49 29.51
CA LYS A 25 -8.34 37.43 30.03
C LYS A 25 -9.19 36.65 31.05
N LYS A 26 -9.62 37.12 32.22
CA LYS A 26 -9.39 38.28 33.10
C LYS A 26 -10.12 37.90 34.38
N LYS A 27 -9.53 38.15 35.56
CA LYS A 27 -10.19 37.95 36.86
C LYS A 27 -11.33 38.97 37.06
N LYS A 28 -12.43 38.54 37.67
CA LYS A 28 -13.43 39.35 38.42
C LYS A 28 -14.19 38.37 39.32
N SER A 29 -13.82 38.18 40.58
CA SER A 29 -14.23 38.91 41.80
C SER A 29 -15.75 38.94 42.03
N GLY A 30 -16.16 38.42 43.19
CA GLY A 30 -17.51 38.44 43.75
C GLY A 30 -17.76 37.06 44.39
N GLY A 31 -17.65 36.85 45.69
CA GLY A 31 -18.04 37.71 46.81
C GLY A 31 -19.39 37.18 47.33
N GLY A 32 -19.44 36.73 48.58
CA GLY A 32 -20.70 36.41 49.27
C GLY A 32 -20.69 35.09 50.03
N GLU A 33 -20.29 35.19 51.29
CA GLU A 33 -20.57 34.24 52.38
C GLU A 33 -22.07 34.29 52.75
N ALA A 34 -22.70 33.14 53.02
CA ALA A 34 -23.67 32.93 54.12
C ALA A 34 -24.41 31.58 54.05
N HIS A 35 -24.07 30.74 55.05
CA HIS A 35 -24.96 30.00 55.95
C HIS A 35 -26.01 28.97 55.46
N ASN A 36 -25.76 27.73 55.89
CA ASN A 36 -26.69 26.75 56.48
C ASN A 36 -27.98 26.39 55.72
N ALA A 37 -27.99 25.18 55.14
CA ALA A 37 -29.11 24.25 55.30
C ALA A 37 -28.75 22.82 54.79
N ALA A 38 -28.83 21.86 55.72
CA ALA A 38 -29.12 20.43 55.57
C ALA A 38 -28.18 19.49 54.74
N PRO A 39 -27.85 18.29 55.26
CA PRO A 39 -27.20 17.25 54.47
C PRO A 39 -28.22 16.52 53.58
N GLY A 40 -28.02 16.59 52.26
CA GLY A 40 -28.46 15.60 51.25
C GLY A 40 -29.95 15.55 50.91
N PRO A 41 -30.28 15.56 49.62
CA PRO A 41 -30.39 14.26 48.95
C PRO A 41 -29.28 14.07 47.94
N SER A 42 -28.77 12.84 47.86
CA SER A 42 -27.84 12.40 46.82
C SER A 42 -28.40 12.67 45.43
N ALA A 43 -28.13 13.86 44.90
CA ALA A 43 -28.12 14.11 43.48
C ALA A 43 -26.90 13.37 42.95
N THR A 44 -27.13 12.11 42.56
CA THR A 44 -26.23 11.45 41.62
C THR A 44 -26.26 12.31 40.37
N ALA A 45 -25.27 13.20 40.25
CA ALA A 45 -25.01 13.91 39.02
C ALA A 45 -24.56 12.83 38.05
N ALA A 46 -25.51 12.26 37.32
CA ALA A 46 -25.25 11.36 36.22
C ALA A 46 -24.34 12.13 35.26
N LEU A 47 -23.05 11.80 35.28
CA LEU A 47 -22.09 12.29 34.31
C LEU A 47 -22.69 12.03 32.92
N PRO A 48 -22.69 13.02 32.01
CA PRO A 48 -23.08 12.73 30.64
C PRO A 48 -22.21 11.58 30.14
N PRO A 49 -22.79 10.59 29.45
CA PRO A 49 -21.99 9.48 28.91
C PRO A 49 -20.85 10.05 28.07
N PRO A 50 -19.65 9.46 28.11
CA PRO A 50 -18.56 9.89 27.25
C PRO A 50 -19.06 9.87 25.81
N THR A 51 -18.84 10.97 25.09
CA THR A 51 -19.13 11.04 23.66
C THR A 51 -18.41 9.88 22.97
N PRO A 52 -19.10 9.08 22.13
CA PRO A 52 -18.43 8.02 21.38
C PRO A 52 -17.28 8.63 20.57
N PRO A 53 -16.15 7.93 20.41
CA PRO A 53 -15.09 8.42 19.55
C PRO A 53 -15.66 8.64 18.15
N PRO A 54 -15.32 9.75 17.47
CA PRO A 54 -15.67 9.92 16.07
C PRO A 54 -15.31 8.65 15.29
N ALA A 55 -16.31 8.10 14.59
CA ALA A 55 -16.13 6.94 13.73
C ALA A 55 -15.02 7.24 12.72
N PRO A 56 -14.15 6.27 12.39
CA PRO A 56 -13.16 6.46 11.34
C PRO A 56 -13.92 6.85 10.06
N SER A 57 -13.56 8.02 9.51
CA SER A 57 -14.14 8.44 8.24
C SER A 57 -13.79 7.39 7.19
N PRO A 58 -14.77 6.93 6.38
CA PRO A 58 -14.48 5.94 5.35
C PRO A 58 -13.40 6.48 4.42
N PRO A 59 -12.48 5.62 3.94
CA PRO A 59 -11.50 6.05 2.95
C PRO A 59 -12.22 6.63 1.73
N PRO A 60 -11.59 7.58 1.03
CA PRO A 60 -12.16 8.06 -0.23
C PRO A 60 -12.44 6.87 -1.14
N ALA A 61 -13.58 6.88 -1.83
CA ALA A 61 -14.04 5.76 -2.65
C ALA A 61 -12.96 5.25 -3.63
N ASN A 62 -12.10 6.15 -4.12
CA ASN A 62 -10.94 5.80 -4.95
C ASN A 62 -9.90 4.95 -4.23
N ALA A 63 -9.58 5.20 -2.95
CA ALA A 63 -8.59 4.40 -2.23
C ALA A 63 -9.07 2.96 -2.01
N ALA A 64 -10.37 2.77 -1.75
CA ALA A 64 -10.97 1.44 -1.66
C ALA A 64 -10.97 0.72 -3.03
N ALA A 65 -11.26 1.44 -4.11
CA ALA A 65 -11.23 0.89 -5.47
C ALA A 65 -9.80 0.47 -5.89
N ILE A 66 -8.78 1.26 -5.54
CA ILE A 66 -7.36 0.92 -5.78
C ILE A 66 -6.99 -0.35 -5.00
N ALA A 67 -7.32 -0.40 -3.71
CA ALA A 67 -7.02 -1.58 -2.88
C ALA A 67 -7.72 -2.85 -3.39
N ALA A 68 -8.98 -2.75 -3.83
CA ALA A 68 -9.71 -3.88 -4.42
C ALA A 68 -9.11 -4.33 -5.77
N ALA A 69 -8.66 -3.39 -6.59
CA ALA A 69 -7.96 -3.70 -7.85
C ALA A 69 -6.61 -4.40 -7.59
N ASP A 70 -5.87 -3.94 -6.59
CA ASP A 70 -4.61 -4.54 -6.17
C ASP A 70 -4.82 -5.96 -5.63
N GLU A 71 -5.83 -6.17 -4.77
CA GLU A 71 -6.15 -7.48 -4.23
C GLU A 71 -6.59 -8.46 -5.34
N ALA A 72 -7.42 -8.00 -6.29
CA ALA A 72 -7.83 -8.82 -7.44
C ALA A 72 -6.64 -9.24 -8.32
N LEU A 73 -5.69 -8.33 -8.57
CA LEU A 73 -4.45 -8.67 -9.29
C LEU A 73 -3.59 -9.66 -8.52
N GLN A 74 -3.46 -9.50 -7.19
CA GLN A 74 -2.72 -10.44 -6.35
C GLN A 74 -3.37 -11.83 -6.35
N GLN A 75 -4.71 -11.91 -6.33
CA GLN A 75 -5.44 -13.17 -6.43
C GLN A 75 -5.22 -13.83 -7.79
N ALA A 76 -5.27 -13.08 -8.89
CA ALA A 76 -5.00 -13.62 -10.23
C ALA A 76 -3.54 -14.13 -10.36
N VAL A 77 -2.58 -13.44 -9.74
CA VAL A 77 -1.19 -13.91 -9.65
C VAL A 77 -1.10 -15.21 -8.83
N ALA A 78 -1.80 -15.29 -7.69
CA ALA A 78 -1.81 -16.46 -6.83
C ALA A 78 -2.51 -17.67 -7.48
N ALA A 79 -3.54 -17.44 -8.30
CA ALA A 79 -4.21 -18.47 -9.09
C ALA A 79 -3.29 -19.06 -10.17
N GLY A 80 -2.29 -18.30 -10.63
CA GLY A 80 -1.31 -18.76 -11.60
C GLY A 80 -1.88 -19.02 -13.01
N LEU A 81 -3.09 -18.51 -13.29
CA LEU A 81 -3.75 -18.66 -14.58
C LEU A 81 -3.42 -17.47 -15.49
N TYR A 82 -2.75 -17.76 -16.60
CA TYR A 82 -2.29 -16.73 -17.55
C TYR A 82 -3.45 -15.88 -18.10
N ASP A 83 -4.54 -16.50 -18.56
CA ASP A 83 -5.69 -15.79 -19.12
C ASP A 83 -6.39 -14.88 -18.10
N GLU A 84 -6.50 -15.34 -16.85
CA GLU A 84 -7.13 -14.60 -15.78
C GLU A 84 -6.27 -13.38 -15.39
N LEU A 85 -4.95 -13.58 -15.28
CA LEU A 85 -3.99 -12.52 -15.00
C LEU A 85 -3.93 -11.48 -16.13
N ALA A 86 -3.96 -11.91 -17.40
CA ALA A 86 -3.98 -11.01 -18.54
C ALA A 86 -5.26 -10.15 -18.56
N ARG A 87 -6.42 -10.76 -18.29
CA ARG A 87 -7.69 -10.06 -18.23
C ARG A 87 -7.75 -9.07 -17.05
N ALA A 88 -7.27 -9.49 -15.88
CA ALA A 88 -7.19 -8.61 -14.70
C ALA A 88 -6.28 -7.40 -14.96
N LEU A 89 -5.13 -7.59 -15.62
CA LEU A 89 -4.23 -6.50 -16.00
C LEU A 89 -4.91 -5.49 -16.94
N GLU A 90 -5.71 -5.95 -17.89
CA GLU A 90 -6.43 -5.06 -18.82
C GLU A 90 -7.47 -4.19 -18.06
N VAL A 91 -8.27 -4.83 -17.20
CA VAL A 91 -9.34 -4.18 -16.42
C VAL A 91 -8.79 -3.21 -15.37
N TYR A 92 -7.72 -3.58 -14.67
CA TYR A 92 -7.22 -2.83 -13.51
C TYR A 92 -6.02 -1.93 -13.82
N SER A 93 -5.49 -1.92 -15.05
CA SER A 93 -4.32 -1.12 -15.46
C SER A 93 -4.38 0.38 -15.14
N SER A 94 -5.59 0.95 -15.11
CA SER A 94 -5.80 2.39 -14.93
C SER A 94 -5.97 2.83 -13.48
N ILE A 95 -6.17 1.87 -12.56
CA ILE A 95 -6.51 2.13 -11.15
C ILE A 95 -5.62 1.39 -10.17
N ALA A 96 -5.05 0.25 -10.53
CA ALA A 96 -4.15 -0.49 -9.66
C ALA A 96 -2.84 0.27 -9.38
N SER A 97 -2.22 -0.06 -8.26
CA SER A 97 -0.93 0.49 -7.86
C SER A 97 0.18 0.06 -8.82
N PRO A 98 1.14 0.95 -9.17
CA PRO A 98 2.20 0.64 -10.11
C PRO A 98 3.11 -0.52 -9.66
N ALA A 99 3.29 -0.70 -8.34
CA ALA A 99 4.03 -1.82 -7.78
C ALA A 99 3.34 -3.18 -8.08
N VAL A 100 2.02 -3.26 -7.90
CA VAL A 100 1.23 -4.47 -8.16
C VAL A 100 1.17 -4.76 -9.65
N LEU A 101 1.04 -3.73 -10.49
CA LEU A 101 1.11 -3.89 -11.96
C LEU A 101 2.46 -4.44 -12.42
N ALA A 102 3.58 -4.00 -11.82
CA ALA A 102 4.90 -4.52 -12.13
C ALA A 102 5.06 -5.99 -11.73
N GLU A 103 4.60 -6.36 -10.52
CA GLU A 103 4.59 -7.74 -10.04
C GLU A 103 3.74 -8.64 -10.93
N ALA A 104 2.51 -8.21 -11.26
CA ALA A 104 1.59 -8.96 -12.10
C ALA A 104 2.14 -9.18 -13.52
N ARG A 105 2.80 -8.17 -14.12
CA ARG A 105 3.50 -8.34 -15.41
C ARG A 105 4.63 -9.36 -15.32
N ARG A 106 5.45 -9.28 -14.27
CA ARG A 106 6.53 -10.25 -14.02
C ARG A 106 5.99 -11.67 -13.83
N ALA A 107 4.88 -11.82 -13.12
CA ALA A 107 4.20 -13.10 -12.94
C ALA A 107 3.68 -13.66 -14.28
N ARG A 108 3.06 -12.81 -15.10
CA ARG A 108 2.65 -13.19 -16.46
C ARG A 108 3.84 -13.65 -17.31
N ASP A 109 4.95 -12.91 -17.28
CA ASP A 109 6.14 -13.26 -18.06
C ASP A 109 6.79 -14.57 -17.59
N LYS A 110 6.68 -14.91 -16.29
CA LYS A 110 7.07 -16.22 -15.74
C LYS A 110 6.18 -17.36 -16.21
N LEU A 111 4.88 -17.12 -16.42
CA LEU A 111 3.92 -18.11 -16.90
C LEU A 111 4.03 -18.32 -18.42
N ILE A 112 4.36 -17.27 -19.17
CA ILE A 112 4.52 -17.35 -20.63
C ILE A 112 5.90 -17.84 -21.06
N SER A 113 6.92 -17.61 -20.24
CA SER A 113 8.25 -18.10 -20.50
C SER A 113 8.27 -19.61 -20.24
N PRO A 114 8.56 -20.47 -21.24
CA PRO A 114 8.95 -21.84 -20.94
C PRO A 114 10.15 -21.82 -19.99
N PRO A 115 10.42 -22.87 -19.20
CA PRO A 115 11.62 -22.93 -18.36
C PRO A 115 12.83 -22.70 -19.27
N SER A 116 13.38 -21.49 -19.20
CA SER A 116 14.52 -21.02 -20.00
C SER A 116 15.84 -21.61 -19.46
N ASP A 117 15.75 -22.81 -18.89
CA ASP A 117 16.87 -23.67 -18.49
C ASP A 117 16.96 -24.92 -19.39
N ALA A 118 16.13 -25.01 -20.45
CA ALA A 118 16.44 -25.86 -21.58
C ALA A 118 17.50 -25.16 -22.45
N ALA A 119 18.72 -25.04 -21.92
CA ALA A 119 19.87 -24.74 -22.74
C ALA A 119 19.88 -25.74 -23.91
N PRO A 120 20.02 -25.29 -25.18
CA PRO A 120 20.25 -26.24 -26.26
C PRO A 120 21.47 -27.09 -25.87
N PRO A 121 21.43 -28.42 -26.08
CA PRO A 121 22.56 -29.26 -25.73
C PRO A 121 23.82 -28.66 -26.36
N PRO A 122 24.92 -28.53 -25.61
CA PRO A 122 26.13 -27.94 -26.15
C PRO A 122 26.47 -28.67 -27.45
N LEU A 123 26.84 -27.93 -28.49
CA LEU A 123 27.14 -28.42 -29.85
C LEU A 123 28.02 -29.69 -29.86
N GLN A 124 28.87 -29.84 -28.85
CA GLN A 124 29.69 -31.02 -28.61
C GLN A 124 28.89 -32.32 -28.38
N GLN A 125 27.80 -32.27 -27.60
CA GLN A 125 26.93 -33.43 -27.37
C GLN A 125 26.19 -33.83 -28.66
N GLN A 126 25.73 -32.86 -29.46
CA GLN A 126 25.09 -33.14 -30.75
C GLN A 126 26.08 -33.79 -31.74
N GLN A 127 27.33 -33.34 -31.76
CA GLN A 127 28.36 -33.93 -32.61
C GLN A 127 28.74 -35.34 -32.15
N GLN A 128 28.76 -35.61 -30.85
CA GLN A 128 28.99 -36.95 -30.31
C GLN A 128 27.81 -37.90 -30.60
N ALA A 129 26.57 -37.42 -30.51
CA ALA A 129 25.38 -38.18 -30.86
C ALA A 129 25.34 -38.55 -32.36
N GLN A 130 25.74 -37.64 -33.25
CA GLN A 130 25.84 -37.93 -34.69
C GLN A 130 26.92 -38.98 -34.98
N GLN A 131 28.06 -38.95 -34.28
CA GLN A 131 29.09 -39.98 -34.42
C GLN A 131 28.60 -41.36 -33.93
N GLN A 132 27.83 -41.41 -32.84
CA GLN A 132 27.25 -42.67 -32.37
C GLN A 132 26.18 -43.22 -33.32
N ALA A 133 25.32 -42.34 -33.87
CA ALA A 133 24.30 -42.73 -34.84
C ALA A 133 24.91 -43.27 -36.15
N ALA A 134 26.03 -42.69 -36.59
CA ALA A 134 26.73 -43.12 -37.79
C ALA A 134 27.44 -44.48 -37.64
N GLN A 135 27.78 -44.90 -36.42
CA GLN A 135 28.40 -46.22 -36.17
C GLN A 135 27.40 -47.38 -36.05
N GLN A 136 26.11 -47.08 -36.03
CA GLN A 136 25.03 -48.08 -35.94
C GLN A 136 24.44 -48.43 -37.32
N GLN A 137 24.99 -47.86 -38.40
CA GLN A 137 24.66 -48.20 -39.80
C GLN A 137 25.83 -48.92 -40.46
#